data_AF-A0A0L0UII1-F1
#
_entry.id   AF-A0A0L0UII1-F1
#
_cell.length_a   1.000
_cell.length_b   1.000
_cell.length_c   1.000
_cell.angle_alpha   90.00
_cell.angle_beta   90.00
_cell.angle_gamma   90.00
#
_symmetry.space_group_name_H-M   'P 1'
#
loop_
_entity.id
_entity.type
_entity.pdbx_description
1 polymer ?
#
loop_
_entity_poly.entity_id
_entity_poly.type
_entity_poly.pdbx_seq_one_letter_code
_entity_poly.pdbx_strand_id
1 'polypeptide(L)'
;MASLISRLDRLREHQQLLADTDEEAQQEENAMLQAFFDDSDDENPSERQPVLNRIPNKNRNALEGHRQLMSDYLVEDAVYSNKDFERRFRVTKGVFFRLCNDLQTKNST
;
A
#
# COMPACT_ATOMS: atom_id res chain seq x y z
N MET A 1 20.32 28.50 -51.01
CA MET A 1 18.96 28.66 -50.46
C MET A 1 18.22 27.32 -50.38
N ALA A 2 18.05 26.56 -51.48
CA ALA A 2 17.32 25.27 -51.47
C ALA A 2 17.92 24.16 -50.56
N SER A 3 19.24 24.04 -50.46
CA SER A 3 19.92 22.99 -49.67
C SER A 3 19.70 23.08 -48.15
N LEU A 4 19.51 24.30 -47.62
CA LEU A 4 19.27 24.52 -46.18
C LEU A 4 17.83 24.15 -45.79
N ILE A 5 16.86 24.40 -46.67
CA ILE A 5 15.44 24.08 -46.45
C ILE A 5 15.28 22.55 -46.33
N SER A 6 15.85 21.78 -47.25
CA SER A 6 15.81 20.31 -47.20
C SER A 6 16.52 19.70 -45.98
N ARG A 7 17.45 20.42 -45.35
CA ARG A 7 18.12 19.97 -44.12
C ARG A 7 17.26 20.25 -42.88
N LEU A 8 16.51 21.34 -42.89
CA LEU A 8 15.55 21.68 -41.84
C LEU A 8 14.34 20.75 -41.87
N ASP A 9 13.86 20.38 -43.06
CA ASP A 9 12.76 19.42 -43.19
C ASP A 9 13.14 18.04 -42.62
N ARG A 10 14.33 17.52 -42.98
CA ARG A 10 14.85 16.27 -42.39
C ARG A 10 15.04 16.34 -40.87
N LEU A 11 15.45 17.49 -40.34
CA LEU A 11 15.60 17.69 -38.89
C LEU A 11 14.24 17.75 -38.18
N ARG A 12 13.21 18.24 -38.85
CA ARG A 12 11.83 18.24 -38.33
C ARG A 12 11.26 16.83 -38.34
N GLU A 13 11.39 16.11 -39.44
CA GLU A 13 10.94 14.71 -39.55
C GLU A 13 11.62 13.81 -38.52
N HIS A 14 12.94 13.97 -38.33
CA HIS A 14 13.67 13.21 -37.32
C HIS A 14 13.22 13.55 -35.90
N GLN A 15 12.90 14.80 -35.59
CA GLN A 15 12.36 15.18 -34.28
C GLN A 15 10.94 14.62 -34.06
N GLN A 16 10.11 14.59 -35.11
CA GLN A 16 8.78 13.99 -35.07
C GLN A 16 8.88 12.50 -34.75
N LEU A 17 9.77 11.78 -35.44
CA LEU A 17 9.97 10.35 -35.24
C LEU A 17 10.52 10.01 -33.84
N LEU A 18 11.38 10.85 -33.28
CA LEU A 18 11.83 10.71 -31.89
C LEU A 18 10.69 10.94 -30.89
N ALA A 19 9.86 11.96 -31.11
CA ALA A 19 8.70 12.23 -30.26
C ALA A 19 7.67 11.08 -30.31
N ASP A 20 7.39 10.55 -31.49
CA ASP A 20 6.46 9.42 -31.66
C ASP A 20 6.99 8.15 -30.96
N THR A 21 8.30 7.89 -31.04
CA THR A 21 8.94 6.75 -30.36
C THR A 21 8.89 6.88 -28.84
N ASP A 22 9.11 8.09 -28.31
CA ASP A 22 9.03 8.36 -26.88
C ASP A 22 7.58 8.24 -26.37
N GLU A 23 6.58 8.69 -27.16
CA GLU A 23 5.16 8.54 -26.84
C GLU A 23 4.72 7.07 -26.84
N GLU A 24 5.16 6.26 -27.80
CA GLU A 24 4.91 4.81 -27.86
C GLU A 24 5.52 4.09 -26.65
N ALA A 25 6.78 4.38 -26.31
CA ALA A 25 7.45 3.81 -25.15
C ALA A 25 6.74 4.19 -23.84
N GLN A 26 6.28 5.44 -23.71
CA GLN A 26 5.53 5.90 -22.55
C GLN A 26 4.14 5.24 -22.46
N GLN A 27 3.50 4.96 -23.60
CA GLN A 27 2.23 4.22 -23.63
C GLN A 27 2.43 2.75 -23.21
N GLU A 28 3.49 2.09 -23.65
CA GLU A 28 3.81 0.73 -23.23
C GLU A 28 4.11 0.65 -21.73
N GLU A 29 4.89 1.60 -21.19
CA GLU A 29 5.16 1.71 -19.76
C GLU A 29 3.87 1.90 -18.95
N ASN A 30 2.99 2.81 -19.38
CA ASN A 30 1.71 3.05 -18.74
C ASN A 30 0.79 1.82 -18.81
N ALA A 31 0.76 1.11 -19.93
CA ALA A 31 -0.01 -0.12 -20.08
C ALA A 31 0.51 -1.23 -19.15
N MET A 32 1.83 -1.33 -18.98
CA MET A 32 2.45 -2.29 -18.07
C MET A 32 2.18 -1.95 -16.59
N LEU A 33 2.27 -0.66 -16.22
CA LEU A 33 1.89 -0.18 -14.90
C LEU A 33 0.39 -0.43 -14.63
N GLN A 34 -0.47 -0.16 -15.61
CA GLN A 34 -1.91 -0.37 -15.47
C GLN A 34 -2.24 -1.85 -15.28
N ALA A 35 -1.62 -2.76 -16.04
CA ALA A 35 -1.78 -4.21 -15.84
C ALA A 35 -1.29 -4.67 -14.46
N PHE A 36 -0.25 -4.05 -13.92
CA PHE A 36 0.26 -4.35 -12.57
C PHE A 36 -0.69 -3.86 -11.46
N PHE A 37 -1.36 -2.72 -11.66
CA PHE A 37 -2.34 -2.19 -10.71
C PHE A 37 -3.74 -2.84 -10.84
N ASP A 38 -4.11 -3.36 -12.01
CA ASP A 38 -5.36 -4.12 -12.22
C ASP A 38 -5.33 -5.49 -11.52
N ASP A 39 -4.14 -6.09 -11.37
CA ASP A 39 -3.94 -7.31 -10.56
C ASP A 39 -3.91 -7.03 -9.04
N SER A 40 -3.80 -5.75 -8.64
CA SER A 40 -3.80 -5.32 -7.25
C SER A 40 -5.23 -5.07 -6.75
N ASP A 41 -6.00 -6.16 -6.55
CA ASP A 41 -7.13 -6.27 -5.62
C ASP A 41 -7.97 -4.98 -5.43
N ASP A 42 -8.76 -4.60 -6.45
CA ASP A 42 -9.96 -3.79 -6.21
C ASP A 42 -10.98 -4.67 -5.47
N GLU A 43 -10.83 -4.69 -4.15
CA GLU A 43 -11.58 -5.52 -3.23
C GLU A 43 -13.04 -5.06 -3.11
N ASN A 44 -13.88 -5.45 -4.05
CA ASN A 44 -15.31 -5.56 -3.81
C ASN A 44 -15.57 -6.90 -3.08
N PRO A 45 -15.83 -6.92 -1.76
CA PRO A 45 -15.97 -8.16 -0.99
C PRO A 45 -17.15 -9.04 -1.47
N SER A 46 -18.04 -8.49 -2.30
CA SER A 46 -19.24 -9.15 -2.82
C SER A 46 -18.97 -10.06 -4.02
N GLU A 47 -17.85 -9.89 -4.74
CA GLU A 47 -17.55 -10.62 -5.98
C GLU A 47 -16.49 -11.72 -5.82
N ARG A 48 -15.93 -11.88 -4.62
CA ARG A 48 -15.01 -12.99 -4.34
C ARG A 48 -15.77 -14.31 -4.47
N GLN A 49 -15.55 -15.01 -5.59
CA GLN A 49 -15.92 -16.42 -5.69
C GLN A 49 -15.24 -17.14 -4.52
N PRO A 50 -15.98 -17.91 -3.70
CA PRO A 50 -15.39 -18.60 -2.58
C PRO A 50 -14.29 -19.50 -3.10
N VAL A 51 -13.05 -19.25 -2.66
CA VAL A 51 -11.91 -20.12 -2.97
C VAL A 51 -12.26 -21.51 -2.45
N LEU A 52 -12.63 -22.40 -3.37
CA LEU A 52 -13.01 -23.77 -3.06
C LEU A 52 -11.85 -24.41 -2.29
N ASN A 53 -12.15 -25.07 -1.18
CA ASN A 53 -11.20 -25.71 -0.25
C ASN A 53 -10.42 -24.77 0.69
N ARG A 54 -10.79 -23.49 0.83
CA ARG A 54 -10.22 -22.65 1.90
C ARG A 54 -10.72 -23.14 3.27
N ILE A 55 -9.79 -23.46 4.17
CA ILE A 55 -10.12 -23.78 5.56
C ILE A 55 -10.74 -22.53 6.19
N PRO A 56 -11.93 -22.61 6.83
CA PRO A 56 -12.51 -21.49 7.54
C PRO A 56 -11.54 -20.94 8.60
N ASN A 57 -11.51 -19.62 8.77
CA ASN A 57 -10.72 -19.02 9.84
C ASN A 57 -11.17 -19.59 11.17
N LYS A 58 -10.22 -20.18 11.91
CA LYS A 58 -10.48 -20.65 13.28
C LYS A 58 -10.87 -19.44 14.13
N ASN A 59 -11.95 -19.59 14.91
CA ASN A 59 -12.29 -18.57 15.91
C ASN A 59 -11.15 -18.50 16.95
N ARG A 60 -10.44 -17.35 16.97
CA ARG A 60 -9.33 -17.09 17.90
C ARG A 60 -9.80 -16.39 19.19
N ASN A 61 -11.12 -16.31 19.41
CA ASN A 61 -11.75 -15.57 20.50
C ASN A 61 -11.21 -14.13 20.58
N ALA A 62 -11.30 -13.39 19.48
CA ALA A 62 -10.70 -12.07 19.33
C ALA A 62 -11.06 -11.10 20.47
N LEU A 63 -12.33 -11.12 20.91
CA LEU A 63 -12.80 -10.30 22.02
C LEU A 63 -12.11 -10.66 23.35
N GLU A 64 -12.00 -11.95 23.65
CA GLU A 64 -11.35 -12.42 24.88
C GLU A 64 -9.86 -12.10 24.86
N GLY A 65 -9.20 -12.35 23.73
CA GLY A 65 -7.79 -11.98 23.53
C GLY A 65 -7.55 -10.47 23.68
N HIS A 66 -8.47 -9.63 23.21
CA HIS A 66 -8.42 -8.19 23.42
C HIS A 66 -8.51 -7.83 24.91
N ARG A 67 -9.50 -8.38 25.64
CA ARG A 67 -9.67 -8.14 27.08
C ARG A 67 -8.42 -8.52 27.86
N GLN A 68 -7.85 -9.68 27.54
CA GLN A 68 -6.63 -10.17 28.20
C GLN A 68 -5.44 -9.26 27.89
N LEU A 69 -5.25 -8.85 26.63
CA LEU A 69 -4.18 -7.93 26.26
C LEU A 69 -4.29 -6.58 27.00
N MET A 70 -5.51 -6.05 27.15
CA MET A 70 -5.74 -4.82 27.91
C MET A 70 -5.34 -4.99 29.37
N SER A 71 -5.84 -6.03 30.03
CA SER A 71 -5.56 -6.32 31.44
C SER A 71 -4.08 -6.60 31.71
N ASP A 72 -3.42 -7.33 30.81
CA ASP A 72 -2.04 -7.75 31.01
C ASP A 72 -1.06 -6.59 30.84
N TYR A 73 -1.36 -5.66 29.93
CA TYR A 73 -0.37 -4.72 29.44
C TYR A 73 -0.81 -3.27 29.36
N LEU A 74 -2.07 -2.94 29.06
CA LEU A 74 -2.40 -1.58 28.59
C LEU A 74 -3.18 -0.74 29.61
N VAL A 75 -3.77 -1.36 30.64
CA VAL A 75 -4.39 -0.65 31.76
C VAL A 75 -3.34 -0.14 32.77
N GLU A 76 -3.75 0.79 33.64
CA GLU A 76 -2.87 1.41 34.64
C GLU A 76 -2.32 0.37 35.64
N ASP A 77 -3.20 -0.47 36.19
CA ASP A 77 -2.85 -1.59 37.07
C ASP A 77 -2.57 -2.89 36.29
N ALA A 78 -1.84 -2.77 35.18
CA ALA A 78 -1.51 -3.92 34.34
C ALA A 78 -0.65 -4.95 35.09
N VAL A 79 -0.91 -6.23 34.82
CA VAL A 79 -0.17 -7.36 35.43
C VAL A 79 1.34 -7.27 35.13
N TYR A 80 1.70 -6.81 33.93
CA TYR A 80 3.08 -6.71 33.49
C TYR A 80 3.55 -5.25 33.40
N SER A 81 4.82 -5.07 33.78
CA SER A 81 5.48 -3.77 33.78
C SER A 81 5.70 -3.22 32.37
N ASN A 82 6.00 -1.91 32.27
CA ASN A 82 6.39 -1.29 31.00
C ASN A 82 7.62 -1.95 30.38
N LYS A 83 8.57 -2.41 31.20
CA LYS A 83 9.78 -3.11 30.74
C LYS A 83 9.44 -4.47 30.11
N ASP A 84 8.45 -5.17 30.65
CA ASP A 84 7.97 -6.43 30.06
C ASP A 84 7.23 -6.20 28.75
N PHE A 85 6.43 -5.12 28.66
CA PHE A 85 5.82 -4.70 27.41
C PHE A 85 6.87 -4.43 26.33
N GLU A 86 7.89 -3.62 26.64
CA GLU A 86 8.99 -3.32 25.71
C GLU A 86 9.74 -4.57 25.29
N ARG A 87 10.00 -5.50 26.22
CA ARG A 87 10.66 -6.77 25.89
C ARG A 87 9.78 -7.65 24.98
N ARG A 88 8.46 -7.63 25.13
CA ARG A 88 7.55 -8.49 24.35
C ARG A 88 7.25 -7.91 22.97
N PHE A 89 6.96 -6.61 22.89
CA PHE A 89 6.52 -5.94 21.66
C PHE A 89 7.62 -5.13 20.97
N ARG A 90 8.79 -4.97 21.60
CA ARG A 90 9.96 -4.25 21.05
C ARG A 90 9.68 -2.76 20.77
N VAL A 91 8.71 -2.19 21.49
CA VAL A 91 8.35 -0.76 21.46
C VAL A 91 7.94 -0.29 22.85
N THR A 92 8.11 1.00 23.13
CA THR A 92 7.63 1.60 24.38
C THR A 92 6.12 1.81 24.34
N LYS A 93 5.44 1.74 25.48
CA LYS A 93 3.99 2.01 25.56
C LYS A 93 3.63 3.40 25.03
N GLY A 94 4.46 4.40 25.29
CA GLY A 94 4.24 5.78 24.83
C GLY A 94 4.21 5.88 23.30
N VAL A 95 5.13 5.19 22.61
CA VAL A 95 5.13 5.13 21.14
C VAL A 95 3.90 4.39 20.63
N PHE A 96 3.53 3.27 21.25
CA PHE A 96 2.32 2.53 20.90
C PHE A 96 1.07 3.41 20.99
N PHE A 97 0.85 4.12 22.10
CA PHE A 97 -0.32 4.98 22.26
C PHE A 97 -0.31 6.16 21.28
N ARG A 98 0.86 6.75 20.99
CA ARG A 98 0.96 7.79 19.96
C ARG A 98 0.52 7.27 18.60
N LEU A 99 0.99 6.09 18.19
CA LEU A 99 0.57 5.47 16.94
C LEU A 99 -0.94 5.21 16.90
N CYS A 100 -1.52 4.70 18.00
CA CYS A 100 -2.97 4.51 18.09
C CYS A 100 -3.74 5.83 17.89
N ASN A 101 -3.30 6.91 18.54
CA ASN A 101 -3.93 8.22 18.42
C ASN A 101 -3.79 8.79 17.00
N ASP A 102 -2.61 8.65 16.39
CA ASP A 102 -2.35 9.10 15.01
C ASP A 102 -3.24 8.35 14.01
N LEU A 103 -3.47 7.05 14.22
CA LEU A 103 -4.37 6.25 13.40
C LEU A 103 -5.85 6.65 13.60
N GLN A 104 -6.27 6.93 14.84
CA GLN A 104 -7.65 7.34 15.11
C GLN A 104 -7.96 8.72 14.51
N THR A 105 -7.02 9.66 14.60
CA THR A 105 -7.17 11.01 14.04
C THR A 105 -7.19 10.99 12.50
N LYS A 106 -6.30 10.23 11.86
CA LYS A 106 -6.30 10.07 10.39
C LYS A 106 -7.57 9.42 9.84
N ASN A 107 -8.12 8.43 10.54
CA ASN A 107 -9.37 7.77 10.12
C ASN A 107 -10.63 8.59 10.43
N SER A 108 -10.49 9.75 11.07
CA SER A 108 -11.61 10.66 11.38
C SER A 108 -11.67 11.87 10.43
N THR A 109 -10.83 11.91 9.39
CA THR A 109 -10.78 12.97 8.37
C THR A 109 -11.14 12.38 7.01
#